data_AF-A0A5C6EDW6-F1
#
_entry.id   AF-A0A5C6EDW6-F1
#
_cell.length_a   1.000
_cell.length_b   1.000
_cell.length_c   1.000
_cell.angle_alpha   90.00
_cell.angle_beta   90.00
_cell.angle_gamma   90.00
#
_symmetry.space_group_name_H-M   'P 1'
#
loop_
_entity.id
_entity.type
_entity.pdbx_description
1 polymer ?
#
loop_
_entity_poly.entity_id
_entity_poly.type
_entity_poly.pdbx_seq_one_letter_code
_entity_poly.pdbx_strand_id
1 'polypeptide(L)'
;MSRRFAILTTCFALATGCLLTAPFLVYHQRQSQFDRVRELVESHGGFMMFDMVDGNYMLDLRGDAATDDAMLALVPELSRLPTGFTFLGPGESRLFYVSIDNSTMTDVGFDALCTLPLMSVSLDCPNLTDRSADRLSELEQPYAIVSGTAPFSDAAIKRLHDSKPNTMLETRNGG
;
A
#
# COMPACT_ATOMS: atom_id res chain seq x y z
N MET A 1 -52.16 -23.36 -4.64
CA MET A 1 -50.72 -23.26 -5.01
C MET A 1 -49.99 -24.49 -4.53
N SER A 2 -49.18 -25.13 -5.39
CA SER A 2 -48.43 -26.33 -4.98
C SER A 2 -47.28 -25.94 -4.03
N ARG A 3 -46.95 -26.80 -3.06
CA ARG A 3 -45.84 -26.59 -2.11
C ARG A 3 -44.51 -26.26 -2.79
N ARG A 4 -44.30 -26.80 -4.01
CA ARG A 4 -43.14 -26.53 -4.86
C ARG A 4 -43.11 -25.09 -5.37
N PHE A 5 -44.26 -24.52 -5.73
CA PHE A 5 -44.36 -23.12 -6.16
C PHE A 5 -44.03 -22.16 -5.01
N ALA A 6 -44.56 -22.40 -3.81
CA ALA A 6 -44.25 -21.58 -2.63
C ALA A 6 -42.75 -21.61 -2.28
N ILE A 7 -42.11 -22.78 -2.29
CA ILE A 7 -40.66 -22.91 -2.06
C ILE A 7 -39.86 -22.12 -3.10
N LEU A 8 -40.21 -22.25 -4.39
CA LEU A 8 -39.53 -21.52 -5.46
C LEU A 8 -39.68 -20.00 -5.30
N THR A 9 -40.87 -19.50 -4.95
CA THR A 9 -41.08 -18.07 -4.71
C THR A 9 -40.28 -17.57 -3.52
N THR A 10 -40.21 -18.32 -2.41
CA THR A 10 -39.40 -17.96 -1.24
C THR A 10 -37.90 -17.95 -1.57
N CYS A 11 -37.40 -18.96 -2.27
CA CYS A 11 -36.00 -19.00 -2.71
C CYS A 11 -35.65 -17.83 -3.64
N PHE A 12 -36.55 -17.47 -4.56
CA PHE A 12 -36.35 -16.35 -5.47
C PHE A 12 -36.36 -14.99 -4.74
N ALA A 13 -37.27 -14.80 -3.78
CA ALA A 13 -37.32 -13.60 -2.95
C ALA A 13 -36.05 -13.45 -2.10
N LEU A 14 -35.56 -14.54 -1.51
CA LEU A 14 -34.29 -14.56 -0.76
C LEU A 14 -33.10 -14.24 -1.67
N ALA A 15 -33.01 -14.88 -2.85
CA ALA A 15 -31.93 -14.63 -3.79
C ALA A 15 -31.89 -13.16 -4.23
N THR A 16 -33.06 -12.59 -4.56
CA THR A 16 -33.18 -11.17 -4.93
C THR A 16 -32.79 -10.25 -3.78
N GLY A 17 -33.25 -10.55 -2.55
CA GLY A 17 -32.86 -9.80 -1.36
C GLY A 17 -31.34 -9.83 -1.10
N CYS A 18 -30.72 -11.00 -1.24
CA CYS A 18 -29.26 -11.14 -1.11
C CYS A 18 -28.51 -10.36 -2.20
N LEU A 19 -28.96 -10.41 -3.46
CA LEU A 19 -28.33 -9.66 -4.56
C LEU A 19 -28.40 -8.14 -4.35
N LEU A 20 -29.48 -7.63 -3.79
CA LEU A 20 -29.63 -6.20 -3.51
C LEU A 20 -28.82 -5.73 -2.30
N THR A 21 -28.61 -6.59 -1.31
CA THR A 21 -27.96 -6.23 -0.03
C THR A 21 -26.47 -6.56 0.02
N ALA A 22 -26.01 -7.56 -0.72
CA ALA A 22 -24.62 -7.99 -0.73
C ALA A 22 -23.62 -6.87 -1.08
N PRO A 23 -23.87 -6.00 -2.09
CA PRO A 23 -22.94 -4.90 -2.40
C PRO A 23 -22.74 -3.95 -1.22
N PHE A 24 -23.82 -3.64 -0.48
CA PHE A 24 -23.79 -2.76 0.68
C PHE A 24 -23.06 -3.38 1.88
N LEU A 25 -23.26 -4.69 2.11
CA LEU A 25 -22.54 -5.40 3.16
C LEU A 25 -21.04 -5.49 2.85
N VAL A 26 -20.69 -5.80 1.60
CA VAL A 26 -19.29 -5.84 1.14
C VAL A 26 -18.65 -4.45 1.25
N TYR A 27 -19.38 -3.40 0.89
CA TYR A 27 -18.96 -2.01 1.06
C TYR A 27 -18.57 -1.72 2.52
N HIS A 28 -19.51 -1.91 3.45
CA HIS A 28 -19.28 -1.58 4.85
C HIS A 28 -18.18 -2.42 5.50
N GLN A 29 -18.09 -3.71 5.14
CA GLN A 29 -17.02 -4.56 5.64
C GLN A 29 -15.65 -4.06 5.19
N ARG A 30 -15.51 -3.71 3.90
CA ARG A 30 -14.24 -3.20 3.34
C ARG A 30 -13.88 -1.83 3.90
N GLN A 31 -14.87 -0.95 4.03
CA GLN A 31 -14.67 0.36 4.64
C GLN A 31 -14.21 0.22 6.10
N SER A 32 -14.84 -0.65 6.89
CA SER A 32 -14.43 -0.91 8.28
C SER A 32 -13.02 -1.49 8.38
N GLN A 33 -12.62 -2.35 7.43
CA GLN A 33 -11.24 -2.85 7.36
C GLN A 33 -10.26 -1.72 7.05
N PHE A 34 -10.56 -0.87 6.06
CA PHE A 34 -9.74 0.29 5.73
C PHE A 34 -9.63 1.26 6.90
N ASP A 35 -10.73 1.65 7.53
CA ASP A 35 -10.75 2.60 8.65
C ASP A 35 -9.90 2.10 9.82
N ARG A 36 -9.94 0.80 10.13
CA ARG A 36 -9.09 0.23 11.17
C ARG A 36 -7.60 0.35 10.86
N VAL A 37 -7.21 0.05 9.62
CA VAL A 37 -5.80 0.15 9.22
C VAL A 37 -5.36 1.62 9.17
N ARG A 38 -6.23 2.51 8.71
CA ARG A 38 -6.00 3.95 8.72
C ARG A 38 -5.81 4.48 10.15
N GLU A 39 -6.67 4.09 11.09
CA GLU A 39 -6.52 4.43 12.51
C GLU A 39 -5.20 3.92 13.10
N LEU A 40 -4.77 2.72 12.71
CA LEU A 40 -3.47 2.17 13.12
C LEU A 40 -2.30 2.96 12.52
N VAL A 41 -2.38 3.38 11.26
CA VAL A 41 -1.36 4.23 10.63
C VAL A 41 -1.33 5.60 11.34
N GLU A 42 -2.49 6.20 11.58
CA GLU A 42 -2.63 7.47 12.32
C GLU A 42 -2.10 7.36 13.75
N SER A 43 -2.26 6.21 14.43
CA SER A 43 -1.72 6.01 15.77
C SER A 43 -0.20 5.96 15.82
N HIS A 44 0.45 5.66 14.69
CA HIS A 44 1.90 5.75 14.53
C HIS A 44 2.35 7.14 14.06
N GLY A 45 1.42 8.08 13.84
CA GLY A 45 1.73 9.42 13.31
C GLY A 45 1.81 9.48 11.78
N GLY A 46 1.38 8.43 11.10
CA GLY A 46 1.29 8.36 9.65
C GLY A 46 -0.03 8.89 9.10
N PHE A 47 -0.14 8.86 7.79
CA PHE A 47 -1.36 9.20 7.07
C PHE A 47 -1.63 8.17 5.96
N MET A 48 -2.90 7.82 5.80
CA MET A 48 -3.32 6.85 4.80
C MET A 48 -4.59 7.30 4.08
N MET A 49 -4.56 7.23 2.76
CA MET A 49 -5.72 7.46 1.91
C MET A 49 -5.96 6.30 0.97
N PHE A 50 -7.16 6.28 0.41
CA PHE A 50 -7.58 5.31 -0.56
C PHE A 50 -8.10 6.04 -1.81
N ASP A 51 -7.52 5.70 -2.96
CA ASP A 51 -7.99 6.16 -4.25
C ASP A 51 -9.20 5.36 -4.68
N MET A 52 -10.36 6.02 -4.73
CA MET A 52 -11.62 5.39 -5.10
C MET A 52 -11.78 5.17 -6.61
N VAL A 53 -10.88 5.72 -7.43
CA VAL A 53 -10.89 5.54 -8.89
C VAL A 53 -10.19 4.24 -9.26
N ASP A 54 -8.94 4.10 -8.81
CA ASP A 54 -8.09 2.95 -9.19
C ASP A 54 -8.06 1.84 -8.12
N GLY A 55 -8.55 2.13 -6.90
CA GLY A 55 -8.52 1.18 -5.78
C GLY A 55 -7.14 1.02 -5.14
N ASN A 56 -6.29 2.05 -5.24
CA ASN A 56 -4.93 2.05 -4.72
C ASN A 56 -4.84 2.75 -3.36
N TYR A 57 -3.79 2.44 -2.61
CA TYR A 57 -3.54 2.97 -1.28
C TYR A 57 -2.39 3.96 -1.32
N MET A 58 -2.59 5.14 -0.72
CA MET A 58 -1.55 6.14 -0.53
C MET A 58 -1.16 6.12 0.95
N LEU A 59 0.12 5.91 1.23
CA LEU A 59 0.67 5.82 2.58
C LEU A 59 1.80 6.84 2.72
N ASP A 60 1.63 7.78 3.65
CA ASP A 60 2.64 8.78 4.01
C ASP A 60 3.07 8.54 5.45
N LEU A 61 4.36 8.32 5.66
CA LEU A 61 4.96 8.04 6.96
C LEU A 61 6.15 8.95 7.16
N ARG A 62 6.19 9.67 8.28
CA ARG A 62 7.23 10.65 8.56
C ARG A 62 7.83 10.52 9.94
N GLY A 63 9.13 10.77 10.08
CA GLY A 63 9.78 10.78 11.39
C GLY A 63 9.61 9.45 12.13
N ASP A 64 9.12 9.53 13.35
CA ASP A 64 8.89 8.38 14.23
C ASP A 64 7.81 7.41 13.72
N ALA A 65 6.97 7.85 12.76
CA ALA A 65 5.99 6.98 12.09
C ALA A 65 6.64 6.02 11.09
N ALA A 66 7.87 6.32 10.67
CA ALA A 66 8.63 5.54 9.71
C ALA A 66 9.84 4.89 10.43
N THR A 67 9.56 3.90 11.26
CA THR A 67 10.57 3.09 11.95
C THR A 67 10.43 1.62 11.56
N ASP A 68 11.45 0.81 11.84
CA ASP A 68 11.38 -0.64 11.63
C ASP A 68 10.21 -1.26 12.40
N ASP A 69 10.02 -0.85 13.66
CA ASP A 69 8.91 -1.31 14.50
C ASP A 69 7.55 -0.93 13.91
N ALA A 70 7.42 0.31 13.40
CA ALA A 70 6.21 0.73 12.70
C ALA A 70 5.97 -0.13 11.45
N MET A 71 7.00 -0.43 10.65
CA MET A 71 6.85 -1.26 9.45
C MET A 71 6.41 -2.68 9.82
N LEU A 72 7.02 -3.27 10.84
CA LEU A 72 6.69 -4.61 11.31
C LEU A 72 5.26 -4.69 11.88
N ALA A 73 4.74 -3.60 12.46
CA ALA A 73 3.36 -3.51 12.93
C ALA A 73 2.36 -3.27 11.79
N LEU A 74 2.67 -2.37 10.86
CA LEU A 74 1.75 -1.89 9.82
C LEU A 74 1.64 -2.85 8.63
N VAL A 75 2.77 -3.37 8.12
CA VAL A 75 2.82 -4.20 6.90
C VAL A 75 1.88 -5.40 6.94
N PRO A 76 1.76 -6.17 8.05
CA PRO A 76 0.82 -7.29 8.12
C PRO A 76 -0.64 -6.88 7.94
N GLU A 77 -1.03 -5.71 8.45
CA GLU A 77 -2.39 -5.20 8.34
C GLU A 77 -2.64 -4.57 6.95
N LEU A 78 -1.67 -3.83 6.41
CA LEU A 78 -1.71 -3.31 5.04
C LEU A 78 -1.86 -4.45 4.02
N SER A 79 -1.17 -5.57 4.23
CA SER A 79 -1.25 -6.78 3.38
C SER A 79 -2.62 -7.47 3.40
N ARG A 80 -3.49 -7.14 4.37
CA ARG A 80 -4.85 -7.68 4.49
C ARG A 80 -5.92 -6.74 3.93
N LEU A 81 -5.54 -5.53 3.55
CA LEU A 81 -6.48 -4.59 2.94
C LEU A 81 -7.13 -5.19 1.70
N PRO A 82 -8.41 -4.89 1.45
CA PRO A 82 -9.11 -5.44 0.31
C PRO A 82 -8.46 -4.97 -0.99
N THR A 83 -8.41 -5.85 -1.99
CA THR A 83 -8.17 -5.43 -3.37
C THR A 83 -9.41 -4.72 -3.88
N GLY A 84 -9.19 -3.65 -4.65
CA GLY A 84 -10.18 -3.20 -5.60
C GLY A 84 -11.54 -2.84 -5.04
N PHE A 85 -11.61 -1.69 -4.41
CA PHE A 85 -12.91 -1.10 -4.07
C PHE A 85 -13.04 0.23 -4.81
N THR A 86 -13.76 0.28 -5.92
CA THR A 86 -14.06 1.55 -6.59
C THR A 86 -15.54 1.86 -6.42
N PHE A 87 -15.94 3.11 -6.68
CA PHE A 87 -17.38 3.44 -6.78
C PHE A 87 -18.11 2.65 -7.88
N LEU A 88 -17.38 2.03 -8.82
CA LEU A 88 -17.92 1.40 -10.03
C LEU A 88 -17.91 -0.13 -9.98
N GLY A 89 -17.26 -0.76 -9.00
CA GLY A 89 -17.20 -2.22 -8.90
C GLY A 89 -15.98 -2.75 -8.15
N PRO A 90 -15.68 -4.07 -8.28
CA PRO A 90 -14.42 -4.60 -7.80
C PRO A 90 -13.30 -3.94 -8.61
N GLY A 91 -12.43 -3.19 -7.95
CA GLY A 91 -11.18 -2.73 -8.55
C GLY A 91 -10.23 -3.91 -8.79
N GLU A 92 -9.25 -3.69 -9.64
CA GLU A 92 -8.43 -4.76 -10.20
C GLU A 92 -7.11 -4.97 -9.44
N SER A 93 -6.77 -4.04 -8.54
CA SER A 93 -5.47 -4.00 -7.88
C SER A 93 -5.55 -3.66 -6.39
N ARG A 94 -4.44 -3.93 -5.70
CA ARG A 94 -4.08 -3.39 -4.38
C ARG A 94 -2.65 -2.96 -4.53
N LEU A 95 -2.43 -1.71 -4.93
CA LEU A 95 -1.10 -1.17 -5.06
C LEU A 95 -0.89 -0.07 -4.02
N PHE A 96 0.36 0.09 -3.59
CA PHE A 96 0.75 1.11 -2.62
C PHE A 96 1.62 2.17 -3.27
N TYR A 97 1.23 3.42 -3.06
CA TYR A 97 2.02 4.60 -3.29
C TYR A 97 2.53 5.05 -1.93
N VAL A 98 3.82 4.86 -1.69
CA VAL A 98 4.41 5.05 -0.37
C VAL A 98 5.34 6.25 -0.40
N SER A 99 5.16 7.17 0.55
CA SER A 99 6.07 8.27 0.82
C SER A 99 6.63 8.10 2.22
N ILE A 100 7.95 8.04 2.33
CA ILE A 100 8.66 7.97 3.60
C ILE A 100 9.59 9.17 3.70
N ASP A 101 9.35 10.00 4.71
CA ASP A 101 10.06 11.26 4.90
C ASP A 101 10.75 11.33 6.27
N ASN A 102 11.99 11.84 6.31
CA ASN A 102 12.78 12.05 7.52
C ASN A 102 12.75 10.84 8.49
N SER A 103 12.94 9.66 7.95
CA SER A 103 12.70 8.39 8.64
C SER A 103 13.97 7.83 9.29
N THR A 104 13.82 7.15 10.43
CA THR A 104 14.93 6.40 11.06
C THR A 104 14.96 4.92 10.66
N MET A 105 14.02 4.49 9.81
CA MET A 105 13.93 3.13 9.26
C MET A 105 15.25 2.66 8.65
N THR A 106 15.58 1.40 8.91
CA THR A 106 16.75 0.71 8.35
C THR A 106 16.36 -0.24 7.23
N ASP A 107 17.33 -0.95 6.68
CA ASP A 107 17.09 -1.99 5.67
C ASP A 107 16.08 -3.06 6.15
N VAL A 108 15.95 -3.28 7.46
CA VAL A 108 14.99 -4.27 8.01
C VAL A 108 13.55 -3.82 7.82
N GLY A 109 13.22 -2.58 8.19
CA GLY A 109 11.89 -2.03 7.97
C GLY A 109 11.60 -1.88 6.48
N PHE A 110 12.60 -1.49 5.68
CA PHE A 110 12.45 -1.40 4.24
C PHE A 110 12.17 -2.77 3.59
N ASP A 111 12.89 -3.83 4.00
CA ASP A 111 12.64 -5.20 3.54
C ASP A 111 11.19 -5.64 3.83
N ALA A 112 10.67 -5.29 5.02
CA ALA A 112 9.27 -5.54 5.36
C ALA A 112 8.31 -4.77 4.45
N LEU A 113 8.57 -3.48 4.23
CA LEU A 113 7.76 -2.65 3.32
C LEU A 113 7.73 -3.22 1.90
N CYS A 114 8.86 -3.71 1.39
CA CYS A 114 8.99 -4.31 0.07
C CYS A 114 8.20 -5.62 -0.12
N THR A 115 7.59 -6.17 0.93
CA THR A 115 6.63 -7.29 0.81
C THR A 115 5.26 -6.84 0.30
N LEU A 116 4.97 -5.53 0.37
CA LEU A 116 3.76 -4.96 -0.20
C LEU A 116 3.87 -4.84 -1.73
N PRO A 117 2.74 -4.91 -2.44
CA PRO A 117 2.70 -4.61 -3.88
C PRO A 117 2.87 -3.10 -4.12
N LEU A 118 4.13 -2.62 -4.11
CA LEU A 118 4.48 -1.22 -4.30
C LEU A 118 4.38 -0.83 -5.79
N MET A 119 3.64 0.24 -6.08
CA MET A 119 3.62 0.90 -7.39
C MET A 119 4.56 2.10 -7.44
N SER A 120 4.68 2.83 -6.32
CA SER A 120 5.63 3.93 -6.19
C SER A 120 6.17 3.98 -4.77
N VAL A 121 7.45 4.32 -4.64
CA VAL A 121 8.08 4.56 -3.35
C VAL A 121 8.96 5.81 -3.41
N SER A 122 8.71 6.75 -2.51
CA SER A 122 9.56 7.92 -2.26
C SER A 122 10.28 7.73 -0.93
N LEU A 123 11.61 7.84 -0.92
CA LEU A 123 12.44 7.53 0.24
C LEU A 123 13.34 8.71 0.62
N ASP A 124 13.10 9.28 1.79
CA ASP A 124 14.06 10.11 2.54
C ASP A 124 14.37 9.42 3.88
N CYS A 125 15.43 8.59 3.84
CA CYS A 125 15.80 7.69 4.93
C CYS A 125 17.33 7.63 5.05
N PRO A 126 17.96 8.44 5.93
CA PRO A 126 19.41 8.48 6.08
C PRO A 126 20.05 7.18 6.60
N ASN A 127 19.25 6.25 7.11
CA ASN A 127 19.74 4.99 7.71
C ASN A 127 19.69 3.79 6.75
N LEU A 128 19.23 3.97 5.51
CA LEU A 128 19.26 2.91 4.51
C LEU A 128 20.68 2.71 3.97
N THR A 129 20.98 1.50 3.51
CA THR A 129 22.27 1.18 2.90
C THR A 129 22.11 0.74 1.46
N ASP A 130 23.24 0.51 0.77
CA ASP A 130 23.27 -0.09 -0.57
C ASP A 130 22.44 -1.37 -0.70
N ARG A 131 22.24 -2.12 0.40
CA ARG A 131 21.36 -3.29 0.42
C ARG A 131 19.92 -2.92 0.08
N SER A 132 19.40 -1.80 0.59
CA SER A 132 18.05 -1.33 0.25
C SER A 132 17.95 -0.90 -1.21
N ALA A 133 18.99 -0.29 -1.77
CA ALA A 133 19.03 0.03 -3.19
C ALA A 133 19.04 -1.25 -4.06
N ASP A 134 19.80 -2.26 -3.67
CA ASP A 134 19.80 -3.57 -4.33
C ASP A 134 18.41 -4.23 -4.22
N ARG A 135 17.78 -4.20 -3.04
CA ARG A 135 16.44 -4.72 -2.83
C ARG A 135 15.41 -4.02 -3.71
N LEU A 136 15.46 -2.70 -3.79
CA LEU A 136 14.58 -1.89 -4.63
C LEU A 136 14.78 -2.21 -6.11
N SER A 137 16.02 -2.50 -6.54
CA SER A 137 16.36 -2.92 -7.91
C SER A 137 15.72 -4.26 -8.31
N GLU A 138 15.51 -5.16 -7.34
CA GLU A 138 14.89 -6.47 -7.55
C GLU A 138 13.36 -6.41 -7.69
N LEU A 139 12.72 -5.33 -7.22
CA LEU A 139 11.27 -5.21 -7.29
C LEU A 139 10.84 -4.99 -8.74
N GLU A 140 9.84 -5.74 -9.22
CA GLU A 140 9.41 -5.65 -10.62
C GLU A 140 8.87 -4.26 -10.97
N GLN A 141 7.97 -3.73 -10.14
CA GLN A 141 7.11 -2.61 -10.53
C GLN A 141 7.52 -1.23 -10.04
N PRO A 142 7.97 -1.00 -8.80
CA PRO A 142 7.82 0.33 -8.24
C PRO A 142 8.65 1.34 -9.01
N TYR A 143 8.00 2.46 -9.31
CA TYR A 143 8.68 3.71 -9.61
C TYR A 143 9.33 4.21 -8.32
N ALA A 144 10.62 4.53 -8.39
CA ALA A 144 11.37 4.94 -7.21
C ALA A 144 11.76 6.40 -7.30
N ILE A 145 11.55 7.13 -6.20
CA ILE A 145 12.09 8.46 -5.94
C ILE A 145 12.99 8.33 -4.71
N VAL A 146 14.26 8.66 -4.84
CA VAL A 146 15.23 8.57 -3.74
C VAL A 146 15.76 9.96 -3.44
N SER A 147 15.55 10.42 -2.22
CA SER A 147 16.09 11.66 -1.68
C SER A 147 17.61 11.56 -1.49
N GLY A 148 18.31 12.68 -1.66
CA GLY A 148 19.76 12.78 -1.51
C GLY A 148 20.27 12.61 -0.07
N THR A 149 19.39 12.39 0.89
CA THR A 149 19.72 12.00 2.27
C THR A 149 20.03 10.51 2.41
N ALA A 150 19.49 9.65 1.53
CA ALA A 150 19.78 8.23 1.52
C ALA A 150 21.26 8.01 1.14
N PRO A 151 22.09 7.39 1.99
CA PRO A 151 23.53 7.35 1.81
C PRO A 151 23.96 6.21 0.87
N PHE A 152 23.30 6.07 -0.28
CA PHE A 152 23.66 5.08 -1.29
C PHE A 152 24.96 5.44 -1.99
N SER A 153 25.83 4.45 -2.20
CA SER A 153 27.03 4.63 -2.99
C SER A 153 26.69 4.87 -4.46
N ASP A 154 27.59 5.53 -5.19
CA ASP A 154 27.47 5.70 -6.65
C ASP A 154 27.29 4.36 -7.38
N ALA A 155 27.90 3.29 -6.85
CA ALA A 155 27.77 1.95 -7.41
C ALA A 155 26.36 1.38 -7.22
N ALA A 156 25.73 1.60 -6.06
CA ALA A 156 24.36 1.17 -5.79
C ALA A 156 23.35 2.00 -6.60
N ILE A 157 23.53 3.32 -6.66
CA ILE A 157 22.73 4.21 -7.50
C ILE A 157 22.79 3.77 -8.97
N LYS A 158 23.99 3.43 -9.47
CA LYS A 158 24.15 2.92 -10.82
C LYS A 158 23.37 1.63 -11.05
N ARG A 159 23.43 0.65 -10.13
CA ARG A 159 22.65 -0.61 -10.23
C ARG A 159 21.15 -0.37 -10.20
N LEU A 160 20.70 0.54 -9.34
CA LEU A 160 19.29 0.93 -9.25
C LEU A 160 18.82 1.59 -10.55
N HIS A 161 19.60 2.50 -11.11
CA HIS A 161 19.26 3.13 -12.39
C HIS A 161 19.33 2.12 -13.56
N ASP A 162 20.30 1.21 -13.58
CA ASP A 162 20.43 0.18 -14.63
C ASP A 162 19.22 -0.79 -14.63
N SER A 163 18.69 -1.14 -13.45
CA SER A 163 17.49 -1.98 -13.32
C SER A 163 16.18 -1.20 -13.50
N LYS A 164 16.16 0.05 -13.05
CA LYS A 164 15.00 0.95 -13.05
C LYS A 164 15.39 2.30 -13.64
N PRO A 165 15.46 2.43 -14.98
CA PRO A 165 15.95 3.65 -15.65
C PRO A 165 15.06 4.88 -15.44
N ASN A 166 13.82 4.69 -14.98
CA ASN A 166 12.91 5.77 -14.66
C ASN A 166 13.06 6.28 -13.21
N THR A 167 13.95 5.71 -12.40
CA THR A 167 14.18 6.14 -11.01
C THR A 167 14.61 7.61 -10.97
N MET A 168 13.90 8.41 -10.18
CA MET A 168 14.28 9.80 -9.93
C MET A 168 15.20 9.87 -8.70
N LEU A 169 16.40 10.40 -8.91
CA LEU A 169 17.39 10.59 -7.85
C LEU A 169 17.44 12.09 -7.56
N GLU A 170 16.95 12.50 -6.40
CA GLU A 170 17.05 13.88 -5.96
C GLU A 170 18.46 14.10 -5.44
N THR A 171 19.35 14.58 -6.31
CA THR A 171 20.73 14.84 -5.92
C THR A 171 20.77 15.88 -4.81
N ARG A 172 21.63 15.66 -3.80
CA ARG A 172 22.00 16.61 -2.73
C ARG A 172 22.69 17.85 -3.30
N ASN A 173 21.99 18.66 -4.09
CA ASN A 173 22.49 19.93 -4.64
C ASN A 173 21.55 21.06 -4.23
N GLY A 174 21.90 21.64 -3.09
CA GLY A 174 21.32 22.86 -2.51
C GLY A 174 22.14 23.21 -1.27
N GLY A 175 23.34 23.74 -1.48
CA GLY A 175 24.13 24.38 -0.43
C GLY A 175 23.58 25.73 -0.02
#